data_AF-A0A7Y5BUG1-F1
#
_entry.id   AF-A0A7Y5BUG1-F1
#
_cell.length_a   1.000
_cell.length_b   1.000
_cell.length_c   1.000
_cell.angle_alpha   90.00
_cell.angle_beta   90.00
_cell.angle_gamma   90.00
#
_symmetry.space_group_name_H-M   'P 1'
#
loop_
_entity.id
_entity.type
_entity.pdbx_description
1 polymer ?
#
loop_
_entity_poly.entity_id
_entity_poly.type
_entity_poly.pdbx_seq_one_letter_code
_entity_poly.pdbx_strand_id
1 'polypeptide(L)'
;KGEYRLQPIFVEDLAELAVREGQGRENKIVDAIGPETFTFADMVGMIRTQIGSRARVLALPPGLAWSLAQIVGWVVKDVVLTRDEVVGLMDDLLVTNSPPAGKTRFSVWVRENVQFLGAQYASELARHYRHPTQQRV
;
A
#
# COMPACT_ATOMS: atom_id res chain seq x y z
N LYS A 1 5.93 -14.27 10.29
CA LYS A 1 6.87 -13.12 10.35
C LYS A 1 6.64 -12.26 9.12
N GLY A 2 6.89 -10.96 9.16
CA GLY A 2 6.68 -10.05 8.01
C GLY A 2 7.83 -10.09 7.00
N GLU A 3 8.33 -11.28 6.68
CA GLU A 3 9.54 -11.50 5.86
C GLU A 3 9.22 -11.54 4.35
N TYR A 4 7.93 -11.60 3.98
CA TYR A 4 7.50 -11.50 2.59
C TYR A 4 7.87 -10.12 2.03
N ARG A 5 8.26 -10.10 0.76
CA ARG A 5 8.91 -8.97 0.13
C ARG A 5 7.93 -8.17 -0.72
N LEU A 6 8.27 -6.89 -0.90
CA LEU A 6 7.47 -5.89 -1.57
C LEU A 6 8.38 -4.97 -2.37
N GLN A 7 7.93 -4.57 -3.55
CA GLN A 7 8.62 -3.60 -4.39
C GLN A 7 7.64 -2.50 -4.84
N PRO A 8 7.42 -1.46 -4.02
CA PRO A 8 6.41 -0.44 -4.29
C PRO A 8 6.78 0.41 -5.51
N ILE A 9 5.75 0.85 -6.25
CA ILE A 9 5.85 1.88 -7.29
C ILE A 9 5.10 3.14 -6.85
N PHE A 10 5.64 4.32 -7.18
CA PHE A 10 4.96 5.59 -6.96
C PHE A 10 3.85 5.80 -8.02
N VAL A 11 2.72 6.39 -7.61
CA VAL A 11 1.53 6.46 -8.47
C VAL A 11 1.79 7.31 -9.72
N GLU A 12 2.55 8.39 -9.61
CA GLU A 12 2.91 9.24 -10.74
C GLU A 12 3.86 8.52 -11.71
N ASP A 13 4.79 7.71 -11.20
CA ASP A 13 5.64 6.87 -12.05
C ASP A 13 4.81 5.81 -12.78
N LEU A 14 3.81 5.23 -12.11
CA LEU A 14 2.86 4.30 -12.73
C LEU A 14 2.02 4.99 -13.81
N ALA A 15 1.56 6.22 -13.56
CA ALA A 15 0.80 6.99 -14.52
C ALA A 15 1.65 7.38 -15.75
N GLU A 16 2.88 7.83 -15.54
CA GLU A 16 3.85 8.12 -16.60
C GLU A 16 4.13 6.86 -17.43
N LEU A 17 4.32 5.72 -16.78
CA LEU A 17 4.49 4.42 -17.42
C LEU A 17 3.27 4.05 -18.28
N ALA A 18 2.06 4.15 -17.74
CA ALA A 18 0.83 3.82 -18.46
C ALA A 18 0.63 4.71 -19.70
N VAL A 19 0.89 6.02 -19.59
CA VAL A 19 0.80 6.94 -20.74
C VAL A 19 1.85 6.60 -21.79
N ARG A 20 3.10 6.32 -21.38
CA ARG A 20 4.19 5.98 -22.29
C ARG A 20 3.92 4.69 -23.05
N GLU A 21 3.56 3.61 -22.36
CA GLU A 21 3.31 2.32 -23.01
C GLU A 21 2.02 2.33 -23.84
N GLY A 22 1.01 3.11 -23.43
CA GLY A 22 -0.25 3.28 -24.16
C GLY A 22 -0.12 4.01 -25.51
N GLN A 23 0.98 4.73 -25.75
CA GLN A 23 1.28 5.33 -27.07
C GLN A 23 1.81 4.30 -28.08
N GLY A 24 2.28 3.14 -27.60
CA GLY A 24 2.74 2.06 -28.44
C GLY A 24 1.58 1.29 -29.10
N ARG A 25 1.90 0.54 -30.16
CA ARG A 25 0.97 -0.42 -30.80
C ARG A 25 1.24 -1.87 -30.41
N GLU A 26 2.26 -2.10 -29.59
CA GLU A 26 2.73 -3.43 -29.22
C GLU A 26 2.05 -3.88 -27.93
N ASN A 27 1.67 -5.16 -27.87
CA ASN A 27 1.21 -5.77 -26.63
C ASN A 27 2.42 -6.11 -25.75
N LYS A 28 2.54 -5.47 -24.60
CA LYS A 28 3.64 -5.67 -23.64
C LYS A 28 3.09 -5.95 -22.24
N ILE A 29 3.81 -6.80 -21.52
CA ILE A 29 3.67 -6.96 -20.08
C ILE A 29 4.86 -6.23 -19.45
N VAL A 30 4.59 -5.28 -18.57
CA VAL A 30 5.62 -4.51 -17.87
C VAL A 30 5.39 -4.64 -16.38
N ASP A 31 6.42 -5.07 -15.66
CA ASP A 31 6.39 -5.08 -14.20
C ASP A 31 6.50 -3.64 -13.69
N ALA A 32 5.39 -3.12 -13.18
CA ALA A 32 5.29 -1.76 -12.69
C ALA A 32 5.83 -1.65 -11.25
N ILE A 33 7.16 -1.71 -11.13
CA ILE A 33 7.89 -1.71 -9.86
C ILE A 33 8.83 -0.52 -9.71
N GLY A 34 9.00 -0.05 -8.48
CA GLY A 34 9.98 0.98 -8.12
C GLY A 34 11.36 0.43 -7.77
N PRO A 35 12.31 1.32 -7.45
CA PRO A 35 13.73 0.97 -7.31
C PRO A 35 14.12 0.33 -5.97
N GLU A 36 13.19 0.21 -5.02
CA GLU A 36 13.49 -0.29 -3.67
C GLU A 36 12.66 -1.53 -3.36
N THR A 37 13.31 -2.56 -2.84
CA THR A 37 12.66 -3.76 -2.32
C THR A 37 12.77 -3.79 -0.81
N PHE A 38 11.68 -4.20 -0.14
CA PHE A 38 11.60 -4.28 1.32
C PHE A 38 11.06 -5.65 1.72
N THR A 39 11.35 -6.09 2.94
CA THR A 39 10.41 -6.97 3.64
C THR A 39 9.25 -6.11 4.15
N PHE A 40 8.06 -6.70 4.33
CA PHE A 40 6.93 -5.97 4.91
C PHE A 40 7.26 -5.40 6.30
N ALA A 41 7.98 -6.17 7.13
CA ALA A 41 8.41 -5.71 8.44
C ALA A 41 9.34 -4.49 8.36
N ASP A 42 10.31 -4.49 7.44
CA ASP A 42 11.23 -3.37 7.25
C ASP A 42 10.51 -2.14 6.67
N MET A 43 9.58 -2.34 5.74
CA MET A 43 8.79 -1.25 5.17
C MET A 43 7.95 -0.55 6.24
N VAL A 44 7.22 -1.32 7.05
CA VAL A 44 6.40 -0.78 8.15
C VAL A 44 7.27 -0.14 9.23
N GLY A 45 8.41 -0.76 9.55
CA GLY A 45 9.40 -0.22 10.50
C GLY A 45 9.98 1.11 10.03
N MET A 46 10.31 1.23 8.73
CA MET A 46 10.77 2.45 8.10
C MET A 46 9.71 3.56 8.19
N ILE A 47 8.47 3.27 7.79
CA ILE A 47 7.36 4.24 7.89
C ILE A 47 7.19 4.72 9.33
N ARG A 48 7.08 3.79 10.29
CA ARG A 48 6.96 4.09 11.72
C ARG A 48 8.05 5.05 12.20
N THR A 49 9.29 4.80 11.77
CA THR A 49 10.46 5.59 12.17
C THR A 49 10.40 7.00 11.57
N GLN A 50 10.11 7.11 10.26
CA GLN A 50 10.05 8.39 9.57
C GLN A 50 8.93 9.28 10.12
N ILE A 51 7.75 8.72 10.43
CA ILE A 51 6.62 9.48 10.99
C ILE A 51 6.71 9.71 12.51
N GLY A 52 7.75 9.22 13.18
CA GLY A 52 7.90 9.36 14.63
C GLY A 52 6.84 8.62 15.47
N SER A 53 6.25 7.54 14.95
CA SER A 53 5.15 6.82 15.61
C SER A 53 5.61 5.96 16.78
N ARG A 54 4.84 5.97 17.87
CA ARG A 54 5.02 5.10 19.05
C ARG A 54 4.40 3.72 18.90
N ALA A 55 3.82 3.39 17.75
CA ALA A 55 3.17 2.10 17.49
C ALA A 55 4.12 0.92 17.77
N ARG A 56 3.57 -0.24 18.18
CA ARG A 56 4.33 -1.49 18.30
C ARG A 56 4.04 -2.35 17.08
N VAL A 57 5.10 -2.75 16.36
CA VAL A 57 5.00 -3.65 15.20
C VAL A 57 5.20 -5.08 15.69
N LEU A 58 4.14 -5.88 15.67
CA LEU A 58 4.13 -7.25 16.16
C LEU A 58 3.83 -8.22 15.02
N ALA A 59 4.57 -9.33 14.96
CA ALA A 59 4.25 -10.42 14.05
C ALA A 59 3.18 -11.31 14.68
N LEU A 60 2.05 -11.48 13.99
CA LEU A 60 0.93 -12.30 14.45
C LEU A 60 0.69 -13.47 13.49
N PRO A 61 0.10 -14.59 13.97
CA PRO A 61 -0.44 -15.62 13.09
C PRO A 61 -1.54 -15.03 12.18
N PRO A 62 -1.67 -15.48 10.91
CA PRO A 62 -2.60 -14.89 9.95
C PRO A 62 -4.06 -14.85 10.41
N GLY A 63 -4.54 -15.94 11.04
CA GLY A 63 -5.91 -16.00 11.56
C GLY A 63 -6.20 -14.99 12.68
N LEU A 64 -5.19 -14.68 13.50
CA LEU A 64 -5.30 -13.65 14.54
C LEU A 64 -5.23 -12.25 13.94
N ALA A 65 -4.33 -12.02 12.98
CA ALA A 65 -4.22 -10.76 12.26
C ALA A 65 -5.55 -10.40 11.56
N TRP A 66 -6.16 -11.37 10.87
CA TRP A 66 -7.46 -11.19 10.23
C TRP A 66 -8.58 -10.89 11.23
N SER A 67 -8.68 -11.67 12.31
CA SER A 67 -9.68 -11.43 13.37
C SER A 67 -9.57 -10.02 13.98
N LEU A 68 -8.34 -9.57 14.27
CA LEU A 68 -8.11 -8.23 14.78
C LEU A 68 -8.45 -7.16 13.75
N ALA A 69 -8.14 -7.38 12.47
CA ALA A 69 -8.51 -6.45 11.40
C ALA A 69 -10.04 -6.29 11.28
N GLN A 70 -10.82 -7.37 11.47
CA GLN A 70 -12.29 -7.28 11.51
C GLN A 70 -12.79 -6.43 12.69
N ILE A 71 -12.19 -6.59 13.87
CA ILE A 71 -12.53 -5.78 15.05
C ILE A 71 -12.22 -4.30 14.78
N VAL A 72 -11.03 -4.00 14.23
CA VAL A 72 -10.67 -2.62 13.87
C VAL A 72 -11.65 -2.07 12.85
N GLY A 73 -11.96 -2.81 11.79
CA GLY A 73 -12.93 -2.41 10.76
C GLY A 73 -14.30 -2.10 11.33
N TRP A 74 -14.79 -2.90 12.27
CA TRP A 74 -16.04 -2.62 12.98
C TRP A 74 -15.97 -1.32 13.80
N VAL A 75 -14.88 -1.08 14.52
CA VAL A 75 -14.68 0.15 15.32
C VAL A 75 -14.63 1.41 14.44
N VAL A 76 -13.91 1.35 13.32
CA VAL A 76 -13.80 2.49 12.38
C VAL A 76 -14.96 2.57 11.39
N LYS A 77 -15.87 1.59 11.43
CA LYS A 77 -17.00 1.42 10.49
C LYS A 77 -16.54 1.43 9.04
N ASP A 78 -15.49 0.67 8.75
CA ASP A 78 -14.83 0.61 7.45
C ASP A 78 -14.30 -0.79 7.12
N VAL A 79 -13.96 -1.02 5.85
CA VAL A 79 -13.26 -2.22 5.40
C VAL A 79 -11.76 -1.98 5.51
N VAL A 80 -11.15 -2.51 6.57
CA VAL A 80 -9.71 -2.31 6.84
C VAL A 80 -8.85 -3.33 6.10
N LEU A 81 -9.29 -4.60 6.07
CA LEU A 81 -8.54 -5.68 5.44
C LEU A 81 -9.46 -6.85 5.10
N THR A 82 -9.35 -7.37 3.88
CA THR A 82 -10.03 -8.58 3.44
C THR A 82 -9.13 -9.81 3.62
N ARG A 83 -9.75 -11.00 3.62
CA ARG A 83 -8.98 -12.25 3.72
C ARG A 83 -8.07 -12.45 2.50
N ASP A 84 -8.54 -12.08 1.33
CA ASP A 84 -7.80 -12.28 0.07
C ASP A 84 -6.61 -11.33 -0.03
N GLU A 85 -6.72 -10.10 0.49
CA GLU A 85 -5.58 -9.18 0.61
C GLU A 85 -4.50 -9.71 1.56
N VAL A 86 -4.89 -10.31 2.70
CA VAL A 86 -3.92 -10.94 3.62
C VAL A 86 -3.16 -12.06 2.92
N VAL A 87 -3.87 -12.92 2.22
CA VAL A 87 -3.26 -14.06 1.52
C VAL A 87 -2.37 -13.58 0.38
N GLY A 88 -2.88 -12.70 -0.49
CA GLY A 88 -2.11 -12.19 -1.64
C GLY A 88 -0.86 -11.41 -1.23
N LEU A 89 -0.92 -10.68 -0.11
CA LEU A 89 0.24 -10.01 0.47
C LEU A 89 1.31 -11.02 0.95
N MET A 90 0.88 -12.16 1.50
CA MET A 90 1.76 -13.18 2.06
C MET A 90 2.39 -14.12 1.02
N ASP A 91 1.84 -14.18 -0.19
CA ASP A 91 2.29 -15.12 -1.24
C ASP A 91 3.62 -14.73 -1.94
N ASP A 92 4.34 -13.71 -1.45
CA ASP A 92 5.60 -13.18 -2.00
C ASP A 92 5.53 -12.80 -3.50
N LEU A 93 4.33 -12.50 -3.99
CA LEU A 93 4.06 -12.19 -5.40
C LEU A 93 4.38 -10.74 -5.79
N LEU A 94 4.85 -9.93 -4.83
CA LEU A 94 5.04 -8.47 -4.98
C LEU A 94 6.50 -8.08 -5.26
N VAL A 95 7.30 -9.02 -5.78
CA VAL A 95 8.69 -8.82 -6.21
C VAL A 95 8.95 -9.58 -7.50
N THR A 96 9.75 -8.97 -8.38
CA THR A 96 10.23 -9.55 -9.63
C THR A 96 11.73 -9.30 -9.78
N ASN A 97 12.39 -9.99 -10.72
CA ASN A 97 13.79 -9.74 -11.08
C ASN A 97 13.92 -8.71 -12.23
N SER A 98 12.81 -8.17 -12.71
CA SER A 98 12.79 -7.12 -13.74
C SER A 98 13.47 -5.83 -13.24
N PRO A 99 14.06 -5.03 -14.16
CA PRO A 99 14.54 -3.70 -13.80
C PRO A 99 13.37 -2.80 -13.36
N PRO A 100 13.60 -1.83 -12.46
CA PRO A 100 12.54 -0.95 -12.01
C PRO A 100 12.02 -0.07 -13.15
N ALA A 101 10.71 -0.05 -13.33
CA ALA A 101 10.03 0.82 -14.30
C ALA A 101 9.77 2.22 -13.73
N GLY A 102 9.65 2.33 -12.40
CA GLY A 102 9.58 3.58 -11.65
C GLY A 102 10.96 4.06 -11.17
N LYS A 103 11.07 5.37 -10.93
CA LYS A 103 12.31 6.06 -10.53
C LYS A 103 12.26 6.57 -9.09
N THR A 104 11.05 6.73 -8.55
CA THR A 104 10.81 7.32 -7.24
C THR A 104 11.07 6.32 -6.13
N ARG A 105 11.95 6.68 -5.20
CA ARG A 105 12.27 5.88 -4.03
C ARG A 105 11.21 6.07 -2.95
N PHE A 106 10.55 4.99 -2.54
CA PHE A 106 9.52 5.03 -1.51
C PHE A 106 10.03 5.60 -0.19
N SER A 107 11.27 5.26 0.21
CA SER A 107 11.87 5.77 1.45
C SER A 107 12.08 7.29 1.47
N VAL A 108 12.38 7.87 0.30
CA VAL A 108 12.55 9.32 0.13
C VAL A 108 11.18 9.99 0.14
N TRP A 109 10.23 9.45 -0.62
CA TRP A 109 8.87 9.97 -0.65
C TRP A 109 8.24 9.99 0.75
N VAL A 110 8.37 8.91 1.55
CA VAL A 110 7.85 8.89 2.92
C VAL A 110 8.45 10.01 3.76
N ARG A 111 9.76 10.26 3.68
CA ARG A 111 10.45 11.31 4.43
C ARG A 111 9.95 12.71 4.07
N GLU A 112 9.69 12.96 2.80
CA GLU A 112 9.22 14.26 2.30
C GLU A 112 7.73 14.52 2.62
N ASN A 113 7.01 13.49 3.06
CA ASN A 113 5.57 13.51 3.25
C ASN A 113 5.12 13.21 4.70
N VAL A 114 6.06 13.19 5.66
CA VAL A 114 5.80 12.87 7.07
C VAL A 114 4.79 13.79 7.75
N GLN A 115 4.64 15.03 7.26
CA GLN A 115 3.72 16.03 7.82
C GLN A 115 2.25 15.64 7.74
N PHE A 116 1.86 14.78 6.80
CA PHE A 116 0.48 14.31 6.65
C PHE A 116 0.35 12.79 6.77
N LEU A 117 1.44 12.03 6.54
CA LEU A 117 1.40 10.58 6.60
C LEU A 117 1.06 10.11 8.03
N GLY A 118 -0.03 9.35 8.17
CA GLY A 118 -0.50 8.85 9.46
C GLY A 118 -1.19 9.88 10.35
N ALA A 119 -1.40 11.11 9.89
CA ALA A 119 -2.07 12.16 10.66
C ALA A 119 -3.59 11.96 10.76
N GLN A 120 -4.20 11.37 9.73
CA GLN A 120 -5.65 11.10 9.68
C GLN A 120 -5.90 9.72 9.09
N TYR A 121 -6.96 9.06 9.56
CA TYR A 121 -7.43 7.81 8.98
C TYR A 121 -8.11 8.09 7.64
N ALA A 122 -7.62 7.47 6.58
CA ALA A 122 -8.23 7.54 5.25
C ALA A 122 -9.20 6.37 5.08
N SER A 123 -10.51 6.67 5.11
CA SER A 123 -11.54 5.64 5.02
C SER A 123 -11.83 5.23 3.57
N GLU A 124 -11.81 3.93 3.30
CA GLU A 124 -12.08 3.34 1.97
C GLU A 124 -13.55 3.56 1.59
N LEU A 125 -14.47 3.22 2.50
CA LEU A 125 -15.90 3.46 2.28
C LEU A 125 -16.21 4.94 2.10
N ALA A 126 -15.60 5.84 2.89
CA ALA A 126 -15.85 7.28 2.76
C ALA A 126 -15.32 7.84 1.43
N ARG A 127 -14.18 7.34 0.96
CA ARG A 127 -13.51 7.84 -0.24
C ARG A 127 -14.16 7.34 -1.53
N HIS A 128 -14.65 6.10 -1.55
CA HIS A 128 -15.04 5.43 -2.78
C HIS A 128 -16.52 5.01 -2.86
N TYR A 129 -17.23 4.88 -1.73
CA TYR A 129 -18.56 4.24 -1.72
C TYR A 129 -19.67 5.07 -1.01
N ARG A 130 -19.32 5.98 -0.11
CA ARG A 130 -20.28 6.89 0.55
C ARG A 130 -20.33 8.21 -0.22
N HIS A 131 -21.20 8.29 -1.22
CA HIS A 131 -21.55 9.58 -1.80
C HIS A 131 -22.36 10.41 -0.79
N PRO A 132 -22.14 11.74 -0.66
CA PRO A 132 -23.07 12.58 0.06
C PRO A 132 -24.43 12.48 -0.62
N THR A 133 -25.46 12.09 0.13
CA THR A 133 -26.85 12.16 -0.33
C THR A 133 -27.09 13.56 -0.86
N GLN A 134 -27.29 13.70 -2.18
CA GLN A 134 -27.81 14.94 -2.75
C GLN A 134 -29.11 15.25 -2.01
N GLN A 135 -29.10 16.29 -1.19
CA GLN A 135 -30.32 16.87 -0.63
C GLN A 135 -31.16 17.31 -1.82
N ARG A 136 -32.23 16.56 -2.10
CA ARG A 136 -33.30 17.03 -2.98
C ARG A 136 -33.91 18.26 -2.30
N VAL A 137 -33.72 19.41 -2.94
CA VAL A 137 -34.44 20.66 -2.67
C VAL A 137 -35.91 20.46 -3.02
#